data_AF-A0AAW1NPA1-F1
#
_entry.id   AF-A0AAW1NPA1-F1
#
_cell.length_a   1.000
_cell.length_b   1.000
_cell.length_c   1.000
_cell.angle_alpha   90.00
_cell.angle_beta   90.00
_cell.angle_gamma   90.00
#
_symmetry.space_group_name_H-M   'P 1'
#
loop_
_entity.id
_entity.type
_entity.pdbx_description
1 polymer ?
#
loop_
_entity_poly.entity_id
_entity_poly.type
_entity_poly.pdbx_seq_one_letter_code
_entity_poly.pdbx_strand_id
1 'polypeptide(L)'
;MPQHWHTKRRGTIIALVLCLTLLLLLACLIVPGVWPTHFHKSFSARSWRTSLSLEEQIRSVKRRAGDLRDTLEAEEQAMFEQIDIDLEPYRKGITLEMVEQAYCACRLGGFRFQAIDNELYVAGEVHAPQSRHESIKRQLLDLMRTDGYLPDVDIYFAGMDLPENCTIEEMPAKCSKRGPHFQQNKRREHDWVILHPDSTFGGWPEVKISTWTETQQLMGASANQHHWQDRTPKLFFAGANLGFQRRNFSFVDWTQYPEMDVRWVNWFDPTTLLPLHDFCQFRHLLHMDGCAWSSRLKYLFLCKSAVVFPESPYIEFWYRALTPGRNILSVPEIRSKEDAVQVLHAAQRLLKDGELGRR
;
A
#
# COMPACT_ATOMS: atom_id res chain seq x y z
N MET A 1 13.00 -41.61 -34.75
CA MET A 1 12.13 -40.42 -34.88
C MET A 1 10.95 -40.57 -33.92
N PRO A 2 11.03 -39.96 -32.72
CA PRO A 2 10.07 -38.90 -32.38
C PRO A 2 10.69 -37.88 -31.39
N GLN A 3 11.42 -36.87 -31.89
CA GLN A 3 11.86 -35.73 -31.06
C GLN A 3 11.37 -34.37 -31.61
N HIS A 4 10.73 -34.34 -32.78
CA HIS A 4 10.23 -33.10 -33.40
C HIS A 4 8.76 -32.76 -33.11
N TRP A 5 8.01 -33.63 -32.43
CA TRP A 5 6.59 -33.39 -32.13
C TRP A 5 6.36 -32.63 -30.80
N HIS A 6 7.27 -32.71 -29.82
CA HIS A 6 7.10 -32.06 -28.52
C HIS A 6 7.53 -30.58 -28.49
N THR A 7 8.47 -30.16 -29.34
CA THR A 7 8.95 -28.77 -29.42
C THR A 7 7.96 -27.84 -30.10
N LYS A 8 7.23 -28.30 -31.13
CA LYS A 8 6.20 -27.49 -31.81
C LYS A 8 5.01 -27.16 -30.88
N ARG A 9 4.51 -28.12 -30.08
CA ARG A 9 3.38 -27.88 -29.15
C ARG A 9 3.74 -26.90 -28.03
N ARG A 10 4.97 -26.91 -27.51
CA ARG A 10 5.42 -25.94 -26.50
C ARG A 10 5.49 -24.51 -27.05
N GLY A 11 5.99 -24.34 -28.28
CA GLY A 11 6.00 -23.03 -28.94
C GLY A 11 4.60 -22.47 -29.21
N THR A 12 3.65 -23.32 -29.61
CA THR A 12 2.26 -22.91 -29.86
C THR A 12 1.52 -22.55 -28.58
N ILE A 13 1.77 -23.27 -27.47
CA ILE A 13 1.16 -22.98 -26.16
C ILE A 13 1.73 -21.67 -25.58
N ILE A 14 3.04 -21.44 -25.67
CA ILE A 14 3.66 -20.18 -25.21
C ILE A 14 3.17 -19.00 -26.05
N ALA A 15 3.04 -19.16 -27.37
CA ALA A 15 2.47 -18.12 -28.23
C ALA A 15 0.99 -17.84 -27.94
N LEU A 16 0.18 -18.87 -27.64
CA LEU A 16 -1.22 -18.71 -27.23
C LEU A 16 -1.36 -18.01 -25.88
N VAL A 17 -0.53 -18.36 -24.90
CA VAL A 17 -0.51 -17.70 -23.58
C VAL A 17 -0.09 -16.24 -23.72
N LEU A 18 0.97 -15.97 -24.50
CA LEU A 18 1.42 -14.59 -24.76
C LEU A 18 0.36 -13.77 -25.49
N CYS A 19 -0.31 -14.33 -26.51
CA CYS A 19 -1.42 -13.68 -27.20
C CYS A 19 -2.62 -13.43 -26.28
N LEU A 20 -2.99 -14.39 -25.43
CA LEU A 20 -4.08 -14.23 -24.45
C LEU A 20 -3.74 -13.17 -23.40
N THR A 21 -2.51 -13.12 -22.90
CA THR A 21 -2.06 -12.05 -22.00
C THR A 21 -2.02 -10.70 -22.70
N LEU A 22 -1.58 -10.61 -23.96
CA LEU A 22 -1.60 -9.36 -24.72
C LEU A 22 -3.04 -8.90 -24.99
N LEU A 23 -3.96 -9.82 -25.31
CA LEU A 23 -5.38 -9.53 -25.55
C LEU A 23 -6.09 -9.09 -24.27
N LEU A 24 -5.79 -9.69 -23.12
CA LEU A 24 -6.30 -9.26 -21.81
C LEU A 24 -5.73 -7.88 -21.40
N LEU A 25 -4.45 -7.61 -21.70
CA LEU A 25 -3.83 -6.31 -21.45
C LEU A 25 -4.34 -5.20 -22.40
N LEU A 26 -4.63 -5.54 -23.66
CA LEU A 26 -5.26 -4.64 -24.62
C LEU A 26 -6.74 -4.37 -24.27
N ALA A 27 -7.45 -5.33 -23.68
CA ALA A 27 -8.81 -5.11 -23.17
C ALA A 27 -8.83 -4.09 -22.01
N CYS A 28 -7.77 -4.00 -21.20
CA CYS A 28 -7.60 -2.94 -20.21
C CYS A 28 -7.26 -1.55 -20.81
N LEU A 29 -6.80 -1.50 -22.07
CA LEU A 29 -6.36 -0.27 -22.73
C LEU A 29 -7.36 0.28 -23.78
N ILE A 30 -8.29 -0.55 -24.30
CA ILE A 30 -9.07 -0.21 -25.51
C ILE A 30 -10.59 -0.07 -25.27
N VAL A 31 -11.12 -0.25 -24.06
CA VAL A 31 -12.53 0.07 -23.77
C VAL A 31 -12.65 1.37 -22.95
N PRO A 32 -12.58 2.56 -23.58
CA PRO A 32 -13.11 3.76 -22.96
C PRO A 32 -14.63 3.65 -22.97
N GLY A 33 -15.25 3.44 -21.80
CA GLY A 33 -16.70 3.69 -21.65
C GLY A 33 -17.56 2.59 -21.03
N VAL A 34 -17.02 1.51 -20.46
CA VAL A 34 -17.81 0.61 -19.61
C VAL A 34 -17.25 0.61 -18.20
N TRP A 35 -17.45 1.73 -17.51
CA TRP A 35 -17.45 1.77 -16.06
C TRP A 35 -18.88 2.13 -15.65
N PRO A 36 -19.51 1.45 -14.69
CA PRO A 36 -20.83 1.82 -14.23
C PRO A 36 -20.79 3.27 -13.75
N THR A 37 -21.47 4.17 -14.46
CA THR A 37 -21.62 5.60 -14.11
C THR A 37 -22.54 5.80 -12.90
N HIS A 38 -22.69 4.79 -12.05
CA HIS A 38 -23.65 4.76 -10.95
C HIS A 38 -23.05 4.25 -9.64
N PHE A 39 -21.93 4.80 -9.18
CA PHE A 39 -21.59 4.78 -7.75
C PHE A 39 -20.81 6.02 -7.31
N HIS A 40 -21.41 7.19 -7.52
CA HIS A 40 -21.07 8.39 -6.74
C HIS A 40 -22.34 8.91 -6.07
N LYS A 41 -22.91 8.13 -5.16
CA LYS A 41 -23.59 8.75 -4.03
C LYS A 41 -22.50 9.29 -3.12
N SER A 42 -22.43 10.61 -3.05
CA SER A 42 -21.66 11.37 -2.07
C SER A 42 -22.11 10.97 -0.66
N PHE A 43 -21.57 9.88 -0.14
CA PHE A 43 -21.68 9.58 1.29
C PHE A 43 -20.61 10.38 2.02
N SER A 44 -21.06 11.17 2.98
CA SER A 44 -20.25 12.14 3.69
C SER A 44 -19.08 11.47 4.39
N ALA A 45 -17.88 11.77 3.91
CA ALA A 45 -16.61 11.50 4.57
C ALA A 45 -16.58 12.16 5.96
N ARG A 46 -16.91 11.38 7.00
CA ARG A 46 -16.52 11.62 8.40
C ARG A 46 -15.60 10.46 8.79
N SER A 47 -14.32 10.61 9.12
CA SER A 47 -13.43 11.76 9.14
C SER A 47 -11.99 11.23 9.18
N TRP A 48 -11.24 11.43 8.09
CA TRP A 48 -9.82 11.78 8.19
C TRP A 48 -9.61 13.29 8.08
N ARG A 49 -10.69 14.08 7.88
CA ARG A 49 -10.62 15.54 7.84
C ARG A 49 -9.86 16.01 9.06
N THR A 50 -8.63 16.45 8.83
CA THR A 50 -7.82 17.04 9.86
C THR A 50 -8.57 18.27 10.36
N SER A 51 -8.94 18.31 11.64
CA SER A 51 -9.43 19.55 12.24
C SER A 51 -8.36 20.64 12.23
N LEU A 52 -7.10 20.24 12.11
CA LEU A 52 -5.93 21.11 12.08
C LEU A 52 -5.56 21.51 10.64
N SER A 53 -5.50 22.81 10.41
CA SER A 53 -4.81 23.37 9.26
C SER A 53 -3.33 22.97 9.24
N LEU A 54 -2.69 22.99 8.06
CA LEU A 54 -1.26 22.68 7.95
C LEU A 54 -0.39 23.57 8.86
N GLU A 55 -0.77 24.83 9.06
CA GLU A 55 -0.08 25.74 9.99
C GLU A 55 -0.17 25.27 11.43
N GLU A 56 -1.32 24.75 11.85
CA GLU A 56 -1.50 24.20 13.19
C GLU A 56 -0.74 22.89 13.36
N GLN A 57 -0.68 22.06 12.31
CA GLN A 57 0.11 20.83 12.30
C GLN A 57 1.60 21.16 12.47
N ILE A 58 2.15 22.08 11.68
CA ILE A 58 3.54 22.53 11.79
C ILE A 58 3.82 23.11 13.19
N ARG A 59 2.92 23.95 13.72
CA ARG A 59 3.03 24.49 15.09
C ARG A 59 2.94 23.39 16.16
N SER A 60 2.15 22.34 15.94
CA SER A 60 2.02 21.19 16.83
C SER A 60 3.33 20.42 16.93
N VAL A 61 3.93 20.09 15.78
CA VAL A 61 5.24 19.40 15.71
C VAL A 61 6.30 20.18 16.50
N LYS A 62 6.34 21.51 16.36
CA LYS A 62 7.29 22.36 17.10
C LYS A 62 7.10 22.37 18.61
N ARG A 63 5.85 22.33 19.08
CA ARG A 63 5.52 22.43 20.52
C ARG A 63 5.79 21.13 21.26
N ARG A 64 5.65 19.97 20.61
CA ARG A 64 5.92 18.67 21.22
C ARG A 64 7.42 18.37 21.23
N ALA A 65 8.10 18.79 22.30
CA ALA A 65 9.31 18.14 22.81
C ALA A 65 8.93 17.35 24.07
N GLY A 66 8.03 16.37 23.92
CA GLY A 66 7.51 15.55 25.02
C GLY A 66 7.96 14.10 24.91
N ASP A 67 7.75 13.33 25.99
CA ASP A 67 8.24 11.96 26.17
C ASP A 67 7.86 11.02 25.00
N LEU A 68 8.87 10.52 24.31
CA LEU A 68 8.72 9.60 23.17
C LEU A 68 8.09 8.27 23.60
N ARG A 69 8.18 7.88 24.87
CA ARG A 69 7.75 6.56 25.34
C ARG A 69 6.23 6.38 25.34
N ASP A 70 5.50 7.27 26.01
CA ASP A 70 4.02 7.25 26.04
C ASP A 70 3.42 7.38 24.63
N THR A 71 4.16 8.05 23.75
CA THR A 71 3.81 8.26 22.35
C THR A 71 3.84 6.95 21.56
N LEU A 72 4.85 6.10 21.79
CA LEU A 72 5.02 4.81 21.12
C LEU A 72 3.97 3.79 21.60
N GLU A 73 3.70 3.72 22.91
CA GLU A 73 2.69 2.82 23.46
C GLU A 73 1.29 3.10 22.88
N ALA A 74 0.94 4.39 22.70
CA ALA A 74 -0.32 4.77 22.06
C ALA A 74 -0.39 4.41 20.56
N GLU A 75 0.73 4.53 19.83
CA GLU A 75 0.79 4.13 18.41
C GLU A 75 0.70 2.61 18.26
N GLU A 76 1.32 1.86 19.15
CA GLU A 76 1.23 0.40 19.20
C GLU A 76 -0.20 -0.05 19.49
N GLN A 77 -0.83 0.51 20.53
CA GLN A 77 -2.22 0.22 20.85
C GLN A 77 -3.16 0.52 19.68
N ALA A 78 -2.92 1.61 18.95
CA ALA A 78 -3.69 1.97 17.76
C ALA A 78 -3.62 0.90 16.64
N MET A 79 -2.51 0.16 16.52
CA MET A 79 -2.40 -0.96 15.58
C MET A 79 -3.24 -2.16 16.02
N PHE A 80 -3.25 -2.49 17.31
CA PHE A 80 -4.08 -3.57 17.85
C PHE A 80 -5.58 -3.23 17.78
N GLU A 81 -5.96 -1.98 18.01
CA GLU A 81 -7.35 -1.53 17.80
C GLU A 81 -7.85 -1.77 16.37
N GLN A 82 -6.96 -1.73 15.37
CA GLN A 82 -7.35 -2.01 14.00
C GLN A 82 -7.76 -3.48 13.81
N ILE A 83 -7.12 -4.41 14.53
CA ILE A 83 -7.51 -5.83 14.54
C ILE A 83 -8.91 -5.98 15.14
N ASP A 84 -9.19 -5.31 16.27
CA ASP A 84 -10.51 -5.37 16.91
C ASP A 84 -11.61 -4.84 15.98
N ILE A 85 -11.35 -3.72 15.28
CA ILE A 85 -12.27 -3.14 14.30
C ILE A 85 -12.57 -4.11 13.15
N ASP A 86 -11.53 -4.80 12.67
CA ASP A 86 -11.64 -5.71 11.53
C ASP A 86 -12.37 -7.01 11.91
N LEU A 87 -12.28 -7.43 13.17
CA LEU A 87 -12.94 -8.62 13.69
C LEU A 87 -14.33 -8.37 14.28
N GLU A 88 -14.70 -7.13 14.59
CA GLU A 88 -16.01 -6.79 15.17
C GLU A 88 -17.23 -7.31 14.38
N PRO A 89 -17.25 -7.23 13.03
CA PRO A 89 -18.33 -7.83 12.22
C PRO A 89 -18.46 -9.34 12.40
N TYR A 90 -17.39 -10.00 12.84
CA TYR A 90 -17.25 -11.44 13.01
C TYR A 90 -17.29 -11.89 14.48
N ARG A 91 -17.66 -11.02 15.43
CA ARG A 91 -17.72 -11.35 16.87
C ARG A 91 -18.58 -12.56 17.25
N LYS A 92 -19.50 -12.97 16.37
CA LYS A 92 -20.35 -14.17 16.54
C LYS A 92 -19.70 -15.46 16.04
N GLY A 93 -18.47 -15.38 15.53
CA GLY A 93 -17.73 -16.47 14.93
C GLY A 93 -17.63 -16.36 13.41
N ILE A 94 -16.59 -17.00 12.87
CA ILE A 94 -16.36 -17.19 11.43
C ILE A 94 -16.65 -18.65 11.12
N THR A 95 -17.61 -18.93 10.25
CA THR A 95 -17.95 -20.32 9.88
C THR A 95 -17.14 -20.77 8.66
N LEU A 96 -16.99 -22.09 8.48
CA LEU A 96 -16.38 -22.67 7.28
C LEU A 96 -17.06 -22.17 5.99
N GLU A 97 -18.39 -22.07 5.99
CA GLU A 97 -19.16 -21.54 4.85
C GLU A 97 -18.73 -20.12 4.47
N MET A 98 -18.40 -19.26 5.45
CA MET A 98 -17.94 -17.90 5.18
C MET A 98 -16.57 -17.89 4.52
N VAL A 99 -15.65 -18.75 4.96
CA VAL A 99 -14.33 -18.91 4.35
C VAL A 99 -14.44 -19.47 2.92
N GLU A 100 -15.30 -20.46 2.70
CA GLU A 100 -15.57 -21.03 1.38
C GLU A 100 -16.20 -20.00 0.42
N GLN A 101 -17.10 -19.16 0.93
CA GLN A 101 -17.69 -18.06 0.15
C GLN A 101 -16.66 -17.00 -0.22
N ALA A 102 -15.79 -16.60 0.72
CA ALA A 102 -14.70 -15.67 0.45
C ALA A 102 -13.72 -16.21 -0.60
N TYR A 103 -13.28 -17.47 -0.45
CA TYR A 103 -12.47 -18.17 -1.45
C TYR A 103 -13.15 -18.22 -2.83
N CYS A 104 -14.48 -18.42 -2.85
CA CYS A 104 -15.21 -18.42 -4.11
C CYS A 104 -15.38 -17.02 -4.75
N ALA A 105 -15.60 -15.97 -3.94
CA ALA A 105 -15.87 -14.62 -4.42
C ALA A 105 -14.59 -13.91 -4.90
N CYS A 106 -13.46 -14.14 -4.23
CA CYS A 106 -12.18 -13.47 -4.46
C CYS A 106 -11.27 -14.16 -5.49
N ARG A 107 -11.80 -14.78 -6.55
CA ARG A 107 -10.99 -15.62 -7.46
C ARG A 107 -9.93 -14.89 -8.28
N LEU A 108 -9.96 -13.56 -8.33
CA LEU A 108 -8.92 -12.78 -8.98
C LEU A 108 -7.73 -12.67 -8.02
N GLY A 109 -6.81 -13.64 -8.07
CA GLY A 109 -5.55 -13.59 -7.33
C GLY A 109 -5.71 -13.78 -5.81
N GLY A 110 -5.26 -14.92 -5.30
CA GLY A 110 -5.29 -15.21 -3.87
C GLY A 110 -5.03 -16.68 -3.58
N PHE A 111 -5.00 -17.06 -2.31
CA PHE A 111 -4.80 -18.44 -1.89
C PHE A 111 -5.47 -18.71 -0.53
N ARG A 112 -5.86 -19.97 -0.32
CA ARG A 112 -6.30 -20.45 0.99
C ARG A 112 -5.08 -20.94 1.76
N PHE A 113 -4.97 -20.53 3.01
CA PHE A 113 -3.94 -20.93 3.96
C PHE A 113 -4.60 -21.66 5.11
N GLN A 114 -4.05 -22.81 5.49
CA GLN A 114 -4.46 -23.52 6.68
C GLN A 114 -3.23 -23.84 7.54
N ALA A 115 -3.35 -23.64 8.84
CA ALA A 115 -2.49 -24.28 9.82
C ALA A 115 -3.33 -25.37 10.50
N ILE A 116 -2.83 -26.60 10.52
CA ILE A 116 -3.50 -27.76 11.15
C ILE A 116 -2.43 -28.57 11.85
N ASP A 117 -2.57 -28.79 13.15
CA ASP A 117 -1.58 -29.52 13.96
C ASP A 117 -0.15 -28.96 13.79
N ASN A 118 -0.05 -27.63 13.69
CA ASN A 118 1.19 -26.90 13.44
C ASN A 118 1.89 -27.28 12.11
N GLU A 119 1.15 -27.73 11.10
CA GLU A 119 1.62 -27.88 9.73
C GLU A 119 0.94 -26.87 8.79
N LEU A 120 1.71 -26.34 7.84
CA LEU A 120 1.24 -25.28 6.93
C LEU A 120 0.80 -25.84 5.58
N TYR A 121 -0.41 -25.48 5.18
CA TYR A 121 -1.01 -25.89 3.93
C TYR A 121 -1.42 -24.67 3.10
N VAL A 122 -1.17 -24.74 1.80
CA VAL A 122 -1.65 -23.76 0.82
C VAL A 122 -2.49 -24.50 -0.22
N ALA A 123 -3.70 -24.01 -0.45
CA ALA A 123 -4.63 -24.60 -1.40
C ALA A 123 -5.24 -23.53 -2.31
N GLY A 124 -5.60 -23.94 -3.53
CA GLY A 124 -6.44 -23.12 -4.39
C GLY A 124 -5.81 -21.82 -4.86
N GLU A 125 -4.48 -21.79 -4.96
CA GLU A 125 -3.76 -20.58 -5.34
C GLU A 125 -4.06 -20.17 -6.78
N VAL A 126 -4.51 -18.94 -6.94
CA VAL A 126 -4.64 -18.26 -8.22
C VAL A 126 -3.58 -17.17 -8.28
N HIS A 127 -2.79 -17.13 -9.35
CA HIS A 127 -1.69 -16.18 -9.51
C HIS A 127 -2.12 -14.73 -9.22
N ALA A 128 -1.39 -14.06 -8.34
CA ALA A 128 -1.45 -12.62 -8.14
C ALA A 128 -0.24 -11.93 -8.80
N PRO A 129 -0.32 -10.63 -9.12
CA PRO A 129 0.78 -9.91 -9.75
C PRO A 129 2.07 -9.97 -8.93
N GLN A 130 3.19 -10.21 -9.61
CA GLN A 130 4.55 -10.16 -9.01
C GLN A 130 4.70 -11.13 -7.83
N SER A 131 5.72 -10.96 -7.00
CA SER A 131 6.08 -11.85 -5.89
C SER A 131 5.17 -11.74 -4.65
N ARG A 132 3.93 -11.23 -4.79
CA ARG A 132 3.08 -10.89 -3.64
C ARG A 132 2.75 -12.09 -2.78
N HIS A 133 2.35 -13.20 -3.41
CA HIS A 133 1.99 -14.41 -2.69
C HIS A 133 3.18 -15.02 -1.98
N GLU A 134 4.32 -15.09 -2.66
CA GLU A 134 5.59 -15.58 -2.12
C GLU A 134 6.01 -14.75 -0.91
N SER A 135 5.89 -13.43 -0.97
CA SER A 135 6.23 -12.56 0.15
C SER A 135 5.23 -12.63 1.32
N ILE A 136 3.94 -12.88 1.08
CA ILE A 136 2.98 -13.14 2.18
C ILE A 136 3.29 -14.50 2.82
N LYS A 137 3.51 -15.55 2.02
CA LYS A 137 3.88 -16.89 2.52
C LYS A 137 5.18 -16.85 3.31
N ARG A 138 6.15 -16.04 2.88
CA ARG A 138 7.40 -15.84 3.62
C ARG A 138 7.14 -15.26 5.00
N GLN A 139 6.26 -14.25 5.11
CA GLN A 139 5.88 -13.68 6.41
C GLN A 139 5.22 -14.71 7.32
N LEU A 140 4.31 -15.54 6.79
CA LEU A 140 3.67 -16.64 7.55
C LEU A 140 4.69 -17.68 8.04
N LEU A 141 5.67 -18.01 7.18
CA LEU A 141 6.74 -18.93 7.54
C LEU A 141 7.67 -18.35 8.61
N ASP A 142 8.00 -17.06 8.52
CA ASP A 142 8.84 -16.38 9.50
C ASP A 142 8.12 -16.22 10.86
N LEU A 143 6.80 -16.00 10.85
CA LEU A 143 5.95 -16.05 12.05
C LEU A 143 6.05 -17.42 12.73
N MET A 144 5.84 -18.50 11.97
CA MET A 144 5.92 -19.86 12.51
C MET A 144 7.33 -20.21 13.04
N ARG A 145 8.39 -19.72 12.39
CA ARG A 145 9.77 -19.91 12.87
C ARG A 145 10.07 -19.15 14.15
N THR A 146 9.43 -18.00 14.36
CA THR A 146 9.65 -17.13 15.51
C THR A 146 8.89 -17.63 16.73
N ASP A 147 7.59 -17.92 16.56
CA ASP A 147 6.72 -18.30 17.67
C ASP A 147 6.72 -19.81 17.93
N GLY A 148 7.15 -20.62 16.95
CA GLY A 148 7.19 -22.07 17.01
C GLY A 148 5.83 -22.76 16.94
N TYR A 149 4.74 -21.98 16.96
CA TYR A 149 3.38 -22.48 16.98
C TYR A 149 2.42 -21.53 16.27
N LEU A 150 1.53 -22.08 15.43
CA LEU A 150 0.34 -21.39 14.94
C LEU A 150 -0.90 -22.18 15.32
N PRO A 151 -1.95 -21.54 15.87
CA PRO A 151 -3.20 -22.23 16.14
C PRO A 151 -3.83 -22.73 14.85
N ASP A 152 -4.69 -23.74 14.97
CA ASP A 152 -5.46 -24.24 13.84
C ASP A 152 -6.32 -23.12 13.26
N VAL A 153 -6.08 -22.76 12.00
CA VAL A 153 -6.76 -21.66 11.32
C VAL A 153 -7.01 -21.99 9.86
N ASP A 154 -8.04 -21.37 9.30
CA ASP A 154 -8.40 -21.47 7.90
C ASP A 154 -8.71 -20.07 7.35
N ILE A 155 -7.81 -19.57 6.51
CA ILE A 155 -7.77 -18.17 6.10
C ILE A 155 -7.70 -18.09 4.59
N TYR A 156 -8.46 -17.17 4.00
CA TYR A 156 -8.30 -16.78 2.62
C TYR A 156 -7.55 -15.44 2.50
N PHE A 157 -6.43 -15.43 1.77
CA PHE A 157 -5.66 -14.23 1.44
C PHE A 157 -5.98 -13.77 0.02
N ALA A 158 -6.45 -12.52 -0.12
CA ALA A 158 -6.64 -11.85 -1.39
C ALA A 158 -5.35 -11.17 -1.85
N GLY A 159 -4.95 -11.38 -3.11
CA GLY A 159 -3.65 -10.94 -3.67
C GLY A 159 -3.71 -9.69 -4.56
N MET A 160 -4.90 -9.16 -4.83
CA MET A 160 -5.09 -7.99 -5.70
C MET A 160 -5.14 -6.68 -4.92
N ASP A 161 -4.84 -5.57 -5.62
CA ASP A 161 -4.73 -4.26 -5.00
C ASP A 161 -6.05 -3.76 -4.40
N LEU A 162 -7.15 -3.94 -5.14
CA LEU A 162 -8.46 -3.41 -4.75
C LEU A 162 -9.34 -4.50 -4.13
N PRO A 163 -9.91 -4.28 -2.93
CA PRO A 163 -10.88 -5.20 -2.32
C PRO A 163 -12.13 -5.46 -3.16
N GLU A 164 -12.49 -4.50 -4.01
CA GLU A 164 -13.62 -4.59 -4.93
C GLU A 164 -13.45 -5.72 -5.97
N ASN A 165 -12.22 -6.24 -6.17
CA ASN A 165 -11.98 -7.42 -7.01
C ASN A 165 -12.62 -8.70 -6.45
N CYS A 166 -12.98 -8.71 -5.16
CA CYS A 166 -13.77 -9.76 -4.53
C CYS A 166 -15.29 -9.59 -4.70
N THR A 167 -15.74 -8.58 -5.45
CA THR A 167 -17.16 -8.20 -5.55
C THR A 167 -17.70 -8.13 -6.97
N ILE A 168 -17.16 -8.92 -7.90
CA ILE A 168 -17.61 -8.94 -9.30
C ILE A 168 -19.10 -9.30 -9.37
N GLU A 169 -19.89 -8.45 -10.05
CA GLU A 169 -21.37 -8.53 -10.08
C GLU A 169 -21.90 -9.83 -10.72
N GLU A 170 -21.11 -10.51 -11.53
CA GLU A 170 -21.48 -11.76 -12.22
C GLU A 170 -21.20 -13.03 -11.39
N MET A 171 -20.95 -12.90 -10.08
CA MET A 171 -20.66 -14.07 -9.24
C MET A 171 -21.90 -14.96 -9.03
N PRO A 172 -21.75 -16.31 -9.09
CA PRO A 172 -22.82 -17.23 -8.75
C PRO A 172 -23.39 -16.93 -7.36
N ALA A 173 -24.71 -17.06 -7.18
CA ALA A 173 -25.38 -16.76 -5.90
C ALA A 173 -24.75 -17.46 -4.67
N LYS A 174 -24.16 -18.64 -4.87
CA LYS A 174 -23.40 -19.39 -3.85
C LYS A 174 -22.09 -18.72 -3.38
N CYS A 175 -21.67 -17.63 -4.02
CA CYS A 175 -20.44 -16.87 -3.75
C CYS A 175 -20.76 -15.39 -3.49
N SER A 176 -21.95 -15.14 -2.93
CA SER A 176 -22.49 -13.79 -2.74
C SER A 176 -21.96 -13.06 -1.50
N LYS A 177 -21.33 -13.77 -0.55
CA LYS A 177 -20.70 -13.14 0.62
C LYS A 177 -19.25 -12.77 0.35
N ARG A 178 -18.88 -11.59 0.84
CA ARG A 178 -17.65 -10.86 0.48
C ARG A 178 -16.46 -11.15 1.38
N GLY A 179 -16.66 -11.85 2.50
CA GLY A 179 -15.61 -12.12 3.48
C GLY A 179 -16.04 -13.11 4.58
N PRO A 180 -15.17 -13.37 5.56
CA PRO A 180 -13.90 -12.67 5.78
C PRO A 180 -12.83 -13.10 4.80
N HIS A 181 -12.04 -12.14 4.34
CA HIS A 181 -10.76 -12.41 3.71
C HIS A 181 -9.71 -11.44 4.22
N PHE A 182 -8.46 -11.88 4.13
CA PHE A 182 -7.29 -11.12 4.51
C PHE A 182 -6.81 -10.33 3.29
N GLN A 183 -6.66 -9.01 3.45
CA GLN A 183 -6.12 -8.16 2.41
C GLN A 183 -5.17 -7.10 2.97
N GLN A 184 -4.27 -6.61 2.12
CA GLN A 184 -3.19 -5.69 2.49
C GLN A 184 -3.68 -4.25 2.75
N ASN A 185 -4.85 -3.89 2.21
CA ASN A 185 -5.47 -2.59 2.40
C ASN A 185 -7.00 -2.70 2.30
N LYS A 186 -7.68 -1.65 2.74
CA LYS A 186 -9.12 -1.49 2.50
C LYS A 186 -9.57 -0.04 2.52
N ARG A 187 -10.84 0.21 2.20
CA ARG A 187 -11.54 1.45 2.54
C ARG A 187 -12.41 1.23 3.77
N ARG A 188 -12.92 2.30 4.39
CA ARG A 188 -13.70 2.21 5.64
C ARG A 188 -15.01 1.42 5.48
N GLU A 189 -15.59 1.45 4.29
CA GLU A 189 -16.81 0.76 3.92
C GLU A 189 -16.63 -0.76 3.71
N HIS A 190 -15.39 -1.24 3.66
CA HIS A 190 -15.07 -2.66 3.48
C HIS A 190 -15.00 -3.37 4.85
N ASP A 191 -16.13 -3.43 5.56
CA ASP A 191 -16.23 -4.11 6.86
C ASP A 191 -16.03 -5.63 6.77
N TRP A 192 -16.04 -6.20 5.57
CA TRP A 192 -15.78 -7.62 5.32
C TRP A 192 -14.30 -7.99 5.11
N VAL A 193 -13.39 -7.00 5.19
CA VAL A 193 -11.95 -7.19 4.98
C VAL A 193 -11.22 -7.14 6.31
N ILE A 194 -10.37 -8.15 6.55
CA ILE A 194 -9.42 -8.16 7.66
C ILE A 194 -8.05 -7.75 7.13
N LEU A 195 -7.47 -6.69 7.70
CA LEU A 195 -6.17 -6.19 7.25
C LEU A 195 -5.03 -7.09 7.74
N HIS A 196 -4.03 -7.28 6.88
CA HIS A 196 -2.76 -7.86 7.26
C HIS A 196 -1.59 -7.02 6.74
N PRO A 197 -0.37 -7.20 7.28
CA PRO A 197 0.82 -6.55 6.73
C PRO A 197 0.98 -6.80 5.23
N ASP A 198 1.27 -5.74 4.48
CA ASP A 198 1.37 -5.85 3.03
C ASP A 198 2.54 -6.75 2.61
N SER A 199 2.51 -7.27 1.38
CA SER A 199 3.49 -8.25 0.89
C SER A 199 4.91 -7.72 0.96
N THR A 200 5.10 -6.40 0.86
CA THR A 200 6.46 -5.83 0.81
C THR A 200 7.22 -5.97 2.14
N PHE A 201 6.56 -6.30 3.26
CA PHE A 201 7.27 -6.70 4.49
C PHE A 201 8.11 -7.97 4.28
N GLY A 202 7.63 -8.92 3.47
CA GLY A 202 8.38 -10.10 3.04
C GLY A 202 9.34 -9.85 1.87
N GLY A 203 9.42 -8.61 1.37
CA GLY A 203 10.23 -8.20 0.23
C GLY A 203 9.45 -8.01 -1.07
N TRP A 204 10.04 -7.28 -2.01
CA TRP A 204 9.50 -7.04 -3.35
C TRP A 204 10.64 -6.98 -4.37
N PRO A 205 11.13 -8.15 -4.84
CA PRO A 205 12.31 -8.27 -5.68
C PRO A 205 12.22 -7.50 -6.99
N GLU A 206 11.05 -7.44 -7.62
CA GLU A 206 10.81 -6.79 -8.91
C GLU A 206 11.15 -5.30 -8.90
N VAL A 207 11.06 -4.66 -7.73
CA VAL A 207 11.40 -3.24 -7.55
C VAL A 207 12.59 -3.04 -6.62
N LYS A 208 13.41 -4.08 -6.43
CA LYS A 208 14.65 -4.07 -5.63
C LYS A 208 14.42 -3.66 -4.16
N ILE A 209 13.28 -4.08 -3.59
CA ILE A 209 13.02 -3.92 -2.15
C ILE A 209 13.28 -5.27 -1.48
N SER A 210 14.19 -5.26 -0.52
CA SER A 210 14.52 -6.42 0.33
C SER A 210 13.43 -6.65 1.39
N THR A 211 13.62 -7.64 2.27
CA THR A 211 12.75 -7.83 3.43
C THR A 211 12.67 -6.56 4.28
N TRP A 212 11.65 -6.44 5.12
CA TRP A 212 11.50 -5.28 6.01
C TRP A 212 12.73 -5.04 6.88
N THR A 213 13.26 -6.08 7.55
CA THR A 213 14.43 -5.98 8.42
C THR A 213 15.68 -5.49 7.68
N GLU A 214 15.96 -6.05 6.50
CA GLU A 214 17.09 -5.62 5.67
C GLU A 214 16.92 -4.19 5.17
N THR A 215 15.70 -3.83 4.76
CA THR A 215 15.38 -2.47 4.28
C THR A 215 15.48 -1.45 5.42
N GLN A 216 15.06 -1.80 6.64
CA GLN A 216 15.25 -0.97 7.84
C GLN A 216 16.72 -0.67 8.10
N GLN A 217 17.59 -1.68 8.02
CA GLN A 217 19.03 -1.50 8.19
C GLN A 217 19.63 -0.59 7.10
N LEU A 218 19.29 -0.86 5.83
CA LEU A 218 19.80 -0.09 4.69
C LEU A 218 19.34 1.37 4.74
N MET A 219 18.04 1.61 4.94
CA MET A 219 17.49 2.96 4.99
C MET A 219 17.92 3.70 6.26
N GLY A 220 18.01 3.01 7.39
CA GLY A 220 18.51 3.58 8.65
C GLY A 220 19.98 4.02 8.53
N ALA A 221 20.82 3.24 7.84
CA ALA A 221 22.20 3.64 7.55
C ALA A 221 22.26 4.90 6.68
N SER A 222 21.47 4.96 5.59
CA SER A 222 21.37 6.16 4.74
C SER A 222 20.86 7.38 5.52
N ALA A 223 19.82 7.22 6.32
CA ALA A 223 19.27 8.28 7.16
C ALA A 223 20.30 8.87 8.13
N ASN A 224 21.18 8.03 8.69
CA ASN A 224 22.26 8.44 9.59
C ASN A 224 23.43 9.11 8.87
N GLN A 225 23.63 8.86 7.57
CA GLN A 225 24.61 9.56 6.75
C GLN A 225 24.17 10.99 6.40
N HIS A 226 22.86 11.25 6.40
CA HIS A 226 22.28 12.55 6.07
C HIS A 226 21.75 13.27 7.32
N HIS A 227 22.60 14.03 8.00
CA HIS A 227 22.17 14.93 9.07
C HIS A 227 21.14 15.94 8.53
N TRP A 228 20.17 16.29 9.36
CA TRP A 228 19.01 17.08 8.91
C TRP A 228 19.41 18.40 8.22
N GLN A 229 20.39 19.11 8.77
CA GLN A 229 20.86 20.39 8.23
C GLN A 229 21.43 20.25 6.81
N ASP A 230 22.03 19.10 6.51
CA ASP A 230 22.70 18.81 5.24
C ASP A 230 21.76 18.22 4.17
N ARG A 231 20.54 17.84 4.57
CA ARG A 231 19.54 17.31 3.64
C ARG A 231 19.08 18.38 2.66
N THR A 232 18.84 17.95 1.42
CA THR A 232 18.30 18.76 0.34
C THR A 232 16.95 19.37 0.76
N PRO A 233 16.83 20.71 0.79
CA PRO A 233 15.63 21.40 1.21
C PRO A 233 14.60 21.43 0.07
N LYS A 234 14.02 20.27 -0.23
CA LYS A 234 12.92 20.11 -1.19
C LYS A 234 11.86 19.16 -0.65
N LEU A 235 10.67 19.24 -1.23
CA LEU A 235 9.67 18.19 -1.13
C LEU A 235 9.85 17.23 -2.30
N PHE A 236 10.30 16.02 -1.98
CA PHE A 236 10.69 15.01 -2.96
C PHE A 236 9.61 13.94 -3.15
N PHE A 237 9.36 13.59 -4.41
CA PHE A 237 8.59 12.42 -4.80
C PHE A 237 9.29 11.67 -5.93
N ALA A 238 9.36 10.35 -5.81
CA ALA A 238 9.68 9.47 -6.92
C ALA A 238 8.73 8.28 -6.97
N GLY A 239 8.18 8.00 -8.16
CA GLY A 239 7.24 6.90 -8.35
C GLY A 239 6.63 6.87 -9.75
N ALA A 240 5.97 5.76 -10.09
CA ALA A 240 5.27 5.64 -11.36
C ALA A 240 3.93 6.40 -11.33
N ASN A 241 3.51 6.90 -12.49
CA ASN A 241 2.23 7.60 -12.68
C ASN A 241 1.05 6.60 -12.73
N LEU A 242 0.79 5.97 -11.59
CA LEU A 242 -0.25 4.97 -11.39
C LEU A 242 -1.22 5.43 -10.32
N GLY A 243 -2.52 5.24 -10.58
CA GLY A 243 -3.58 5.63 -9.62
C GLY A 243 -4.13 7.03 -9.79
N PHE A 244 -5.19 7.31 -9.04
CA PHE A 244 -5.97 8.55 -9.17
C PHE A 244 -5.18 9.79 -8.74
N GLN A 245 -4.58 9.77 -7.54
CA GLN A 245 -3.81 10.90 -7.02
C GLN A 245 -2.62 11.27 -7.92
N ARG A 246 -1.81 10.28 -8.31
CA ARG A 246 -0.60 10.50 -9.11
C ARG A 246 -0.91 11.01 -10.52
N ARG A 247 -2.00 10.56 -11.14
CA ARG A 247 -2.47 11.08 -12.44
C ARG A 247 -2.81 12.56 -12.34
N ASN A 248 -3.61 12.94 -11.34
CA ASN A 248 -3.98 14.35 -11.13
C ASN A 248 -2.74 15.21 -10.82
N PHE A 249 -1.84 14.70 -9.99
CA PHE A 249 -0.57 15.36 -9.67
C PHE A 249 0.33 15.53 -10.90
N SER A 250 0.26 14.62 -11.88
CA SER A 250 1.07 14.68 -13.11
C SER A 250 0.65 15.79 -14.09
N PHE A 251 -0.52 16.39 -13.92
CA PHE A 251 -0.98 17.51 -14.76
C PHE A 251 -0.35 18.87 -14.42
N VAL A 252 0.45 18.92 -13.36
CA VAL A 252 1.22 20.10 -12.95
C VAL A 252 2.65 19.97 -13.47
N ASP A 253 3.18 21.05 -14.05
CA ASP A 253 4.58 21.12 -14.43
C ASP A 253 5.43 21.49 -13.20
N TRP A 254 5.92 20.46 -12.51
CA TRP A 254 6.70 20.61 -11.29
C TRP A 254 8.08 21.24 -11.50
N THR A 255 8.57 21.33 -12.74
CA THR A 255 9.88 21.94 -13.03
C THR A 255 9.88 23.45 -12.80
N GLN A 256 8.71 24.07 -12.75
CA GLN A 256 8.52 25.49 -12.47
C GLN A 256 8.64 25.83 -10.97
N TYR A 257 8.67 24.83 -10.09
CA TYR A 257 8.66 25.02 -8.65
C TYR A 257 9.95 24.50 -8.02
N PRO A 258 10.94 25.36 -7.71
CA PRO A 258 12.23 24.94 -7.19
C PRO A 258 12.15 24.21 -5.83
N GLU A 259 11.08 24.42 -5.08
CA GLU A 259 10.75 23.74 -3.83
C GLU A 259 10.47 22.25 -3.98
N MET A 260 10.15 21.81 -5.19
CA MET A 260 9.75 20.44 -5.52
C MET A 260 10.88 19.69 -6.22
N ASP A 261 10.93 18.38 -6.02
CA ASP A 261 11.71 17.44 -6.85
C ASP A 261 10.83 16.22 -7.11
N VAL A 262 10.20 16.19 -8.29
CA VAL A 262 9.25 15.15 -8.69
C VAL A 262 9.85 14.35 -9.83
N ARG A 263 10.10 13.07 -9.58
CA ARG A 263 10.72 12.14 -10.53
C ARG A 263 9.76 11.02 -10.89
N TRP A 264 9.20 11.09 -12.09
CA TRP A 264 8.40 10.00 -12.62
C TRP A 264 9.31 8.88 -13.10
N VAL A 265 9.05 7.66 -12.61
CA VAL A 265 9.77 6.45 -13.07
C VAL A 265 8.86 5.64 -13.98
N ASN A 266 9.47 4.88 -14.90
CA ASN A 266 8.73 3.94 -15.73
C ASN A 266 8.66 2.60 -15.00
N TRP A 267 7.44 2.23 -14.59
CA TRP A 267 7.18 0.97 -13.88
C TRP A 267 7.65 -0.27 -14.66
N PHE A 268 7.65 -0.20 -15.99
CA PHE A 268 8.00 -1.29 -16.87
C PHE A 268 9.48 -1.31 -17.26
N ASP A 269 10.26 -0.32 -16.80
CA ASP A 269 11.70 -0.24 -17.03
C ASP A 269 12.45 -0.19 -15.69
N PRO A 270 12.98 -1.34 -15.23
CA PRO A 270 13.73 -1.45 -13.97
C PRO A 270 14.97 -0.54 -13.86
N THR A 271 15.47 -0.01 -14.98
CA THR A 271 16.61 0.91 -14.99
C THR A 271 16.24 2.31 -14.51
N THR A 272 14.94 2.66 -14.56
CA THR A 272 14.42 3.96 -14.11
C THR A 272 14.05 3.98 -12.63
N LEU A 273 14.00 2.81 -11.98
CA LEU A 273 13.64 2.70 -10.57
C LEU A 273 14.75 3.29 -9.69
N LEU A 274 14.35 4.15 -8.76
CA LEU A 274 15.26 4.77 -7.81
C LEU A 274 15.30 3.97 -6.49
N PRO A 275 16.50 3.73 -5.92
CA PRO A 275 16.63 3.07 -4.62
C PRO A 275 15.95 3.86 -3.51
N LEU A 276 15.20 3.18 -2.63
CA LEU A 276 14.49 3.84 -1.53
C LEU A 276 15.43 4.60 -0.58
N HIS A 277 16.63 4.07 -0.33
CA HIS A 277 17.59 4.69 0.57
C HIS A 277 18.12 6.04 0.06
N ASP A 278 18.10 6.28 -1.25
CA ASP A 278 18.49 7.57 -1.83
C ASP A 278 17.52 8.69 -1.48
N PHE A 279 16.30 8.36 -1.03
CA PHE A 279 15.30 9.36 -0.67
C PHE A 279 15.67 10.06 0.64
N CYS A 280 16.51 9.43 1.48
CA CYS A 280 16.83 9.96 2.80
C CYS A 280 17.70 11.23 2.78
N GLN A 281 18.27 11.58 1.62
CA GLN A 281 18.96 12.86 1.42
C GLN A 281 18.02 14.06 1.39
N PHE A 282 16.71 13.88 1.25
CA PHE A 282 15.72 14.97 1.17
C PHE A 282 15.08 15.25 2.53
N ARG A 283 14.87 16.53 2.86
CA ARG A 283 14.24 16.95 4.13
C ARG A 283 12.77 16.53 4.21
N HIS A 284 12.05 16.64 3.10
CA HIS A 284 10.62 16.35 3.06
C HIS A 284 10.32 15.31 1.99
N LEU A 285 9.52 14.30 2.34
CA LEU A 285 9.14 13.21 1.47
C LEU A 285 7.63 13.21 1.27
N LEU A 286 7.20 13.20 0.01
CA LEU A 286 5.80 13.11 -0.35
C LEU A 286 5.37 11.64 -0.48
N HIS A 287 4.28 11.30 0.21
CA HIS A 287 3.49 10.11 -0.06
C HIS A 287 2.40 10.41 -1.08
N MET A 288 2.09 9.45 -1.94
CA MET A 288 0.89 9.45 -2.77
C MET A 288 0.47 8.01 -3.03
N ASP A 289 -0.82 7.78 -3.01
CA ASP A 289 -1.40 6.48 -3.32
C ASP A 289 -1.10 6.04 -4.76
N GLY A 290 -1.13 4.73 -4.97
CA GLY A 290 -0.99 4.12 -6.29
C GLY A 290 -2.37 3.78 -6.85
N CYS A 291 -2.48 2.63 -7.54
CA CYS A 291 -3.77 2.07 -7.95
C CYS A 291 -4.73 1.92 -6.75
N ALA A 292 -4.19 1.46 -5.62
CA ALA A 292 -4.82 1.47 -4.31
C ALA A 292 -3.92 2.23 -3.31
N TRP A 293 -3.72 1.69 -2.09
CA TRP A 293 -2.65 2.18 -1.21
C TRP A 293 -1.26 2.10 -1.87
N SER A 294 -0.28 2.75 -1.27
CA SER A 294 1.12 2.57 -1.65
C SER A 294 1.96 2.14 -0.45
N SER A 295 2.61 0.98 -0.58
CA SER A 295 3.58 0.46 0.39
C SER A 295 4.74 1.42 0.70
N ARG A 296 4.89 2.55 -0.02
CA ARG A 296 5.97 3.53 0.16
C ARG A 296 5.97 4.16 1.55
N LEU A 297 4.81 4.39 2.16
CA LEU A 297 4.67 5.29 3.30
C LEU A 297 5.58 4.89 4.47
N LYS A 298 5.55 3.60 4.86
CA LYS A 298 6.38 3.07 5.94
C LYS A 298 7.89 3.26 5.71
N TYR A 299 8.34 3.19 4.45
CA TYR A 299 9.74 3.39 4.10
C TYR A 299 10.15 4.86 4.23
N LEU A 300 9.26 5.81 3.98
CA LEU A 300 9.57 7.24 4.12
C LEU A 300 9.92 7.61 5.57
N PHE A 301 9.29 6.95 6.56
CA PHE A 301 9.59 7.19 7.98
C PHE A 301 11.00 6.72 8.37
N LEU A 302 11.53 5.68 7.73
CA LEU A 302 12.89 5.19 8.00
C LEU A 302 13.97 6.23 7.66
N CYS A 303 13.66 7.16 6.76
CA CYS A 303 14.58 8.24 6.41
C CYS A 303 14.74 9.30 7.49
N LYS A 304 13.92 9.34 8.55
CA LYS A 304 13.85 10.46 9.50
C LYS A 304 13.57 11.81 8.82
N SER A 305 12.94 11.77 7.63
CA SER A 305 12.49 12.95 6.89
C SER A 305 11.07 13.30 7.31
N ALA A 306 10.67 14.56 7.17
CA ALA A 306 9.28 14.94 7.40
C ALA A 306 8.41 14.42 6.25
N VAL A 307 7.34 13.68 6.58
CA VAL A 307 6.46 13.06 5.58
C VAL A 307 5.24 13.94 5.34
N VAL A 308 5.02 14.34 4.09
CA VAL A 308 3.80 14.98 3.62
C VAL A 308 2.86 13.91 3.09
N PHE A 309 1.65 13.85 3.65
CA PHE A 309 0.67 12.80 3.39
C PHE A 309 -0.64 13.42 2.89
N PRO A 310 -0.91 13.40 1.58
CA PRO A 310 -2.25 13.61 1.05
C PRO A 310 -3.19 12.56 1.63
N GLU A 311 -4.36 12.99 2.12
CA GLU A 311 -5.37 12.08 2.67
C GLU A 311 -5.65 10.93 1.70
N SER A 312 -5.69 9.70 2.23
CA SER A 312 -5.92 8.48 1.49
C SER A 312 -7.31 7.92 1.80
N PRO A 313 -8.08 7.46 0.80
CA PRO A 313 -9.27 6.67 1.07
C PRO A 313 -8.92 5.22 1.48
N TYR A 314 -7.67 4.81 1.28
CA TYR A 314 -7.18 3.49 1.62
C TYR A 314 -6.51 3.51 3.01
N ILE A 315 -6.64 2.40 3.71
CA ILE A 315 -6.01 2.17 5.02
C ILE A 315 -5.24 0.86 5.00
N GLU A 316 -4.03 0.87 5.56
CA GLU A 316 -3.31 -0.33 5.99
C GLU A 316 -3.51 -0.56 7.48
N PHE A 317 -3.16 -1.76 7.98
CA PHE A 317 -3.39 -2.16 9.38
C PHE A 317 -2.84 -1.18 10.41
N TRP A 318 -1.77 -0.46 10.07
CA TRP A 318 -1.06 0.45 10.97
C TRP A 318 -1.44 1.94 10.76
N TYR A 319 -2.27 2.27 9.77
CA TYR A 319 -2.58 3.68 9.45
C TYR A 319 -3.29 4.40 10.59
N ARG A 320 -3.95 3.70 11.51
CA ARG A 320 -4.57 4.29 12.71
C ARG A 320 -3.56 4.97 13.64
N ALA A 321 -2.30 4.56 13.59
CA ALA A 321 -1.20 5.19 14.30
C ALA A 321 -0.81 6.56 13.71
N LEU A 322 -1.24 6.89 12.48
CA LEU A 322 -0.94 8.15 11.83
C LEU A 322 -1.69 9.31 12.48
N THR A 323 -0.94 10.28 12.98
CA THR A 323 -1.46 11.48 13.65
C THR A 323 -0.93 12.74 12.94
N PRO A 324 -1.81 13.51 12.27
CA PRO A 324 -1.47 14.80 11.68
C PRO A 324 -0.87 15.79 12.70
N GLY A 325 0.23 16.45 12.31
CA GLY A 325 0.95 17.36 13.20
C GLY A 325 1.73 16.65 14.33
N ARG A 326 1.98 15.35 14.17
CA ARG A 326 2.83 14.54 15.04
C ARG A 326 3.82 13.71 14.23
N ASN A 327 3.34 12.69 13.52
CA ASN A 327 4.18 11.80 12.71
C ASN A 327 4.00 12.01 11.20
N ILE A 328 2.93 12.70 10.78
CA ILE A 328 2.72 13.14 9.39
C ILE A 328 2.30 14.61 9.31
N LEU A 329 2.54 15.21 8.14
CA LEU A 329 1.97 16.48 7.72
C LEU A 329 0.87 16.18 6.70
N SER A 330 -0.37 16.16 7.17
CA SER A 330 -1.52 15.80 6.34
C SER A 330 -1.97 16.97 5.49
N VAL A 331 -2.24 16.72 4.22
CA VAL A 331 -2.85 17.65 3.27
C VAL A 331 -4.09 17.02 2.64
N PRO A 332 -5.03 17.80 2.07
CA PRO A 332 -6.19 17.23 1.41
C PRO A 332 -5.83 16.20 0.32
N GLU A 333 -6.73 15.26 0.09
CA GLU A 333 -6.60 14.28 -0.99
C GLU A 333 -6.45 14.98 -2.36
N ILE A 334 -5.54 14.49 -3.20
CA ILE A 334 -5.32 15.03 -4.55
C ILE A 334 -6.39 14.47 -5.50
N ARG A 335 -7.52 15.16 -5.62
CA ARG A 335 -8.63 14.76 -6.50
C ARG A 335 -8.66 15.47 -7.85
N SER A 336 -7.87 16.52 -7.97
CA SER A 336 -7.78 17.38 -9.15
C SER A 336 -6.37 17.98 -9.26
N LYS A 337 -6.11 18.66 -10.38
CA LYS A 337 -4.87 19.43 -10.56
C LYS A 337 -4.79 20.57 -9.54
N GLU A 338 -5.92 21.17 -9.20
CA GLU A 338 -6.03 22.28 -8.25
C GLU A 338 -5.71 21.82 -6.82
N ASP A 339 -6.12 20.61 -6.44
CA ASP A 339 -5.77 20.02 -5.14
C ASP A 339 -4.27 19.74 -5.04
N ALA A 340 -3.63 19.35 -6.16
CA ALA A 340 -2.18 19.12 -6.20
C ALA A 340 -1.38 20.38 -5.82
N VAL A 341 -1.89 21.58 -6.12
CA VAL A 341 -1.26 22.85 -5.74
C VAL A 341 -1.20 23.04 -4.22
N GLN A 342 -2.08 22.40 -3.43
CA GLN A 342 -1.98 22.45 -1.97
C GLN A 342 -0.70 21.77 -1.45
N VAL A 343 -0.18 20.78 -2.19
CA VAL A 343 1.11 20.15 -1.90
C VAL A 343 2.25 21.14 -2.11
N LEU A 344 2.18 21.99 -3.14
CA LEU A 344 3.15 23.07 -3.35
C LEU A 344 3.12 24.08 -2.19
N HIS A 345 1.92 24.49 -1.76
CA HIS A 345 1.79 25.38 -0.61
C HIS A 345 2.41 24.76 0.64
N ALA A 346 2.26 23.44 0.82
CA ALA A 346 2.94 22.72 1.89
C ALA A 346 4.46 22.79 1.73
N ALA A 347 5.01 22.47 0.56
CA ALA A 347 6.45 22.57 0.30
C ALA A 347 7.00 23.97 0.61
N GLN A 348 6.36 25.01 0.09
CA GLN A 348 6.77 26.40 0.31
C GLN A 348 6.79 26.80 1.79
N ARG A 349 5.81 26.33 2.57
CA ARG A 349 5.74 26.58 4.01
C ARG A 349 6.84 25.84 4.76
N LEU A 350 7.04 24.56 4.44
CA LEU A 350 8.06 23.72 5.08
C LEU A 350 9.48 24.23 4.81
N LEU A 351 9.74 24.75 3.62
CA LEU A 351 11.06 25.29 3.25
C LEU A 351 11.36 26.65 3.86
N LYS A 352 10.34 27.46 4.14
CA LYS A 352 10.48 28.69 4.94
C LYS A 352 10.73 28.39 6.42
N ASP A 353 10.40 27.19 6.86
CA ASP A 353 10.46 26.77 8.25
C ASP A 353 11.71 25.93 8.53
N GLY A 354 12.84 26.60 8.72
CA GLY A 354 14.15 25.97 8.94
C GLY A 354 14.29 25.12 10.22
N GLU A 355 13.25 25.04 11.06
CA GLU A 355 13.28 24.41 12.38
C GLU A 355 12.69 22.99 12.44
N LEU A 356 12.00 22.53 11.39
CA LEU A 356 11.30 21.23 11.39
C LEU A 356 12.19 20.00 11.53
N GLY A 357 13.51 20.14 11.52
CA GLY A 357 14.39 19.06 11.96
C GLY A 357 15.58 19.50 12.78
N ARG A 358 15.31 20.38 13.75
CA ARG A 358 16.13 20.41 14.96
C ARG A 358 15.75 19.32 15.98
N ARG A 359 14.72 18.50 15.74
CA ARG A 359 14.18 17.58 16.75
C ARG A 359 13.84 16.22 16.17
#